data_AF-A0A4Q4D3Z8-F1
#
_entry.id   AF-A0A4Q4D3Z8-F1
#
_cell.length_a   1.000
_cell.length_b   1.000
_cell.length_c   1.000
_cell.angle_alpha   90.00
_cell.angle_beta   90.00
_cell.angle_gamma   90.00
#
_symmetry.space_group_name_H-M   'P 1'
#
loop_
_entity.id
_entity.type
_entity.pdbx_description
1 polymer ?
#
loop_
_entity_poly.entity_id
_entity_poly.type
_entity_poly.pdbx_seq_one_letter_code
_entity_poly.pdbx_strand_id
1 'polypeptide(L)'
;MTDGVTVHHGLEGVIAFESEIAEPDKEGSALRYRGVDIDDLVGRVPFEKIWGLLVDGAYNPGLPPAEPFPIPVHSGDIRADVQSAIALTAPAWGMKQLYDIDDVQAREDLARTAVMVLSYVAQAARGVGQPFVPQSEIDQCSTVTERFLMRWRGEVNPDHVKAIDAYWVSAAEHGMNASTFTARVIASTGADVAAALSGPDMAPTAPERAAATSAPV
;
A
#
# COMPACT_ATOMS: atom_id res chain seq x y z
N MET A 1 -22.25 34.91 15.31
CA MET A 1 -20.90 35.01 14.69
C MET A 1 -20.71 33.83 13.74
N THR A 2 -21.45 33.80 12.63
CA THR A 2 -21.39 32.73 11.62
C THR A 2 -21.63 33.29 10.21
N ASP A 3 -21.36 34.58 9.99
CA ASP A 3 -21.39 35.16 8.66
C ASP A 3 -19.99 35.05 8.07
N GLY A 4 -19.80 34.10 7.14
CA GLY A 4 -18.60 34.04 6.29
C GLY A 4 -17.86 32.70 6.20
N VAL A 5 -18.24 31.67 6.95
CA VAL A 5 -17.59 30.34 6.83
C VAL A 5 -18.38 29.47 5.86
N THR A 6 -17.77 29.16 4.71
CA THR A 6 -18.32 28.15 3.78
C THR A 6 -17.96 26.76 4.29
N VAL A 7 -18.97 25.93 4.56
CA VAL A 7 -18.78 24.54 4.99
C VAL A 7 -18.77 23.63 3.77
N HIS A 8 -17.67 22.93 3.55
CA HIS A 8 -17.53 21.92 2.48
C HIS A 8 -17.72 20.52 3.08
N HIS A 9 -18.89 19.92 2.88
CA HIS A 9 -19.13 18.54 3.31
C HIS A 9 -18.26 17.56 2.51
N GLY A 10 -17.54 16.67 3.20
CA GLY A 10 -16.65 15.70 2.55
C GLY A 10 -15.44 16.30 1.82
N LEU A 11 -15.19 17.61 1.96
CA LEU A 11 -14.13 18.35 1.25
C LEU A 11 -14.23 18.27 -0.29
N GLU A 12 -15.43 18.07 -0.84
CA GLU A 12 -15.64 18.00 -2.29
C GLU A 12 -15.17 19.29 -2.98
N GLY A 13 -14.32 19.13 -4.01
CA GLY A 13 -13.75 20.25 -4.77
C GLY A 13 -12.70 21.07 -4.03
N VAL A 14 -12.36 20.74 -2.78
CA VAL A 14 -11.33 21.45 -2.00
C VAL A 14 -9.96 20.89 -2.34
N ILE A 15 -9.07 21.76 -2.81
CA ILE A 15 -7.66 21.40 -3.04
C ILE A 15 -6.95 21.40 -1.68
N ALA A 16 -6.62 20.22 -1.18
CA ALA A 16 -5.91 20.06 0.09
C ALA A 16 -4.38 20.11 -0.05
N PHE A 17 -3.83 19.64 -1.18
CA PHE A 17 -2.39 19.51 -1.39
C PHE A 17 -2.01 19.64 -2.87
N GLU A 18 -0.78 20.09 -3.11
CA GLU A 18 -0.06 19.89 -4.37
C GLU A 18 0.72 18.55 -4.29
N SER A 19 0.89 17.86 -5.43
CA SER A 19 1.59 16.56 -5.50
C SER A 19 2.31 16.40 -6.82
N GLU A 20 3.52 15.83 -6.77
CA GLU A 20 4.33 15.46 -7.93
C GLU A 20 4.38 13.93 -8.12
N ILE A 21 3.55 13.16 -7.40
CA ILE A 21 3.62 11.69 -7.33
C ILE A 21 2.90 11.04 -8.50
N ALA A 22 1.66 11.44 -8.74
CA ALA A 22 0.83 10.93 -9.83
C ALA A 22 -0.16 12.00 -10.30
N GLU A 23 -0.47 11.94 -11.58
CA GLU A 23 -1.42 12.83 -12.23
C GLU A 23 -2.55 11.98 -12.81
N PRO A 24 -3.74 11.98 -12.16
CA PRO A 24 -4.95 11.51 -12.82
C PRO A 24 -5.37 12.59 -13.81
N ASP A 25 -5.23 12.32 -15.10
CA ASP A 25 -5.76 13.22 -16.13
C ASP A 25 -7.29 13.28 -15.98
N LYS A 26 -7.82 14.48 -15.73
CA LYS A 26 -9.27 14.69 -15.54
C LYS A 26 -10.00 14.82 -16.88
N GLU A 27 -9.30 15.10 -17.96
CA GLU A 27 -9.87 15.33 -19.30
C GLU A 27 -9.51 14.20 -20.29
N GLY A 28 -8.34 13.58 -20.13
CA GLY A 28 -7.93 12.35 -20.81
C GLY A 28 -8.02 11.13 -19.90
N SER A 29 -8.24 9.94 -20.45
CA SER A 29 -8.35 8.69 -19.69
C SER A 29 -7.01 8.15 -19.18
N ALA A 30 -6.00 9.01 -19.02
CA ALA A 30 -4.62 8.60 -18.74
C ALA A 30 -4.26 8.78 -17.26
N LEU A 31 -3.69 7.75 -16.65
CA LEU A 31 -3.09 7.81 -15.32
C LEU A 31 -1.58 7.77 -15.46
N ARG A 32 -0.89 8.74 -14.87
CA ARG A 32 0.58 8.83 -14.94
C ARG A 32 1.21 8.73 -13.55
N TYR A 33 2.24 7.89 -13.42
CA TYR A 33 3.09 7.82 -12.24
C TYR A 33 4.40 8.53 -12.51
N ARG A 34 4.66 9.62 -11.77
CA ARG A 34 5.82 10.52 -12.00
C ARG A 34 5.97 10.91 -13.47
N GLY A 35 4.85 11.18 -14.15
CA GLY A 35 4.80 11.56 -15.56
C GLY A 35 4.84 10.40 -16.58
N VAL A 36 5.05 9.15 -16.13
CA VAL A 36 5.07 7.95 -16.99
C VAL A 36 3.67 7.35 -17.08
N ASP A 37 3.20 7.07 -18.30
CA ASP A 37 1.87 6.48 -18.54
C ASP A 37 1.78 5.06 -17.95
N ILE A 38 0.67 4.76 -17.28
CA ILE A 38 0.44 3.45 -16.66
C ILE A 38 0.43 2.30 -17.67
N ASP A 39 0.00 2.55 -18.92
CA ASP A 39 0.01 1.56 -20.00
C ASP A 39 1.44 1.14 -20.41
N ASP A 40 2.43 1.99 -20.11
CA ASP A 40 3.85 1.69 -20.29
C ASP A 40 4.49 0.97 -19.10
N LEU A 41 3.78 0.89 -17.97
CA LEU A 41 4.26 0.27 -16.74
C LEU A 41 3.65 -1.11 -16.51
N VAL A 42 2.34 -1.25 -16.69
CA VAL A 42 1.57 -2.47 -16.36
C VAL A 42 2.07 -3.66 -17.17
N GLY A 43 2.45 -4.73 -16.46
CA GLY A 43 2.95 -5.97 -17.06
C GLY A 43 4.35 -5.87 -17.67
N ARG A 44 5.03 -4.73 -17.53
CA ARG A 44 6.39 -4.48 -18.04
C ARG A 44 7.39 -4.19 -16.93
N VAL A 45 6.97 -3.46 -15.91
CA VAL A 45 7.81 -3.07 -14.77
C VAL A 45 7.25 -3.72 -13.50
N PRO A 46 8.06 -4.47 -12.74
CA PRO A 46 7.55 -5.20 -11.58
C PRO A 46 7.16 -4.24 -10.45
N PHE A 47 6.19 -4.65 -9.63
CA PHE A 47 5.61 -3.81 -8.59
C PHE A 47 6.66 -3.16 -7.66
N GLU A 48 7.71 -3.89 -7.26
CA GLU A 48 8.74 -3.32 -6.37
C GLU A 48 9.48 -2.11 -6.97
N LYS A 49 9.58 -2.03 -8.31
CA LYS A 49 10.20 -0.89 -9.01
C LYS A 49 9.21 0.26 -9.15
N ILE A 50 7.92 -0.03 -9.30
CA ILE A 50 6.86 0.98 -9.30
C ILE A 50 6.74 1.64 -7.94
N TRP A 51 6.86 0.88 -6.86
CA TRP A 51 6.96 1.42 -5.51
C TRP A 51 8.12 2.42 -5.41
N GLY A 52 9.31 2.06 -5.91
CA GLY A 52 10.46 2.97 -5.96
C GLY A 52 10.19 4.22 -6.79
N LEU A 53 9.59 4.07 -7.98
CA LEU A 53 9.22 5.21 -8.83
C LEU A 53 8.29 6.18 -8.09
N LEU A 54 7.25 5.67 -7.43
CA LEU A 54 6.28 6.51 -6.73
C LEU A 54 6.90 7.22 -5.52
N VAL A 55 7.66 6.50 -4.69
CA VAL A 55 8.25 7.06 -3.46
C VAL A 55 9.46 7.95 -3.77
N ASP A 56 10.41 7.45 -4.55
CA ASP A 56 11.73 8.06 -4.73
C ASP A 56 11.86 8.83 -6.07
N GLY A 57 10.87 8.74 -6.97
CA GLY A 57 10.98 9.29 -8.32
C GLY A 57 11.89 8.47 -9.25
N ALA A 58 12.37 7.30 -8.80
CA ALA A 58 13.30 6.44 -9.53
C ALA A 58 13.00 4.97 -9.27
N TYR A 59 13.22 4.09 -10.27
CA TYR A 59 12.96 2.65 -10.11
C TYR A 59 13.82 1.95 -9.05
N ASN A 60 14.96 2.55 -8.66
CA ASN A 60 15.89 1.97 -7.70
C ASN A 60 16.30 3.02 -6.65
N PRO A 61 16.43 2.64 -5.37
CA PRO A 61 16.08 1.32 -4.81
C PRO A 61 14.56 1.04 -4.85
N GLY A 62 14.19 -0.19 -5.21
CA GLY A 62 12.78 -0.62 -5.17
C GLY A 62 12.34 -1.03 -3.75
N LEU A 63 11.14 -1.58 -3.65
CA LEU A 63 10.65 -2.19 -2.41
C LEU A 63 11.51 -3.42 -2.05
N PRO A 64 12.11 -3.49 -0.85
CA PRO A 64 12.93 -4.63 -0.43
C PRO A 64 12.05 -5.84 -0.07
N PRO A 65 12.62 -7.05 0.04
CA PRO A 65 11.89 -8.21 0.56
C PRO A 65 11.55 -8.05 2.04
N ALA A 66 10.40 -8.61 2.46
CA ALA A 66 10.01 -8.65 3.86
C ALA A 66 10.95 -9.54 4.69
N GLU A 67 11.27 -9.05 5.89
CA GLU A 67 11.96 -9.84 6.90
C GLU A 67 11.05 -10.92 7.51
N PRO A 68 11.61 -11.98 8.12
CA PRO A 68 10.83 -13.04 8.73
C PRO A 68 10.17 -12.52 10.02
N PHE A 69 8.89 -12.15 9.92
CA PHE A 69 8.09 -11.72 11.06
C PHE A 69 6.70 -12.36 10.98
N PRO A 70 6.37 -13.31 11.86
CA PRO A 70 5.03 -13.90 11.92
C PRO A 70 3.97 -12.86 12.28
N ILE A 71 2.84 -12.88 11.58
CA ILE A 71 1.71 -12.00 11.92
C ILE A 71 1.22 -12.33 13.35
N PRO A 72 1.16 -11.36 14.27
CA PRO A 72 0.82 -11.62 15.67
C PRO A 72 -0.69 -11.62 15.96
N VAL A 73 -1.54 -11.31 14.96
CA VAL A 73 -2.99 -11.14 15.11
C VAL A 73 -3.73 -12.11 14.20
N HIS A 74 -4.76 -12.76 14.75
CA HIS A 74 -5.58 -13.77 14.08
C HIS A 74 -7.05 -13.65 14.50
N SER A 75 -7.73 -12.60 14.04
CA SER A 75 -9.14 -12.30 14.32
C SER A 75 -10.11 -13.07 13.40
N GLY A 76 -9.60 -13.59 12.28
CA GLY A 76 -10.42 -14.19 11.21
C GLY A 76 -10.83 -13.19 10.12
N ASP A 77 -10.54 -11.90 10.30
CA ASP A 77 -10.61 -10.88 9.25
C ASP A 77 -9.18 -10.45 8.87
N ILE A 78 -8.80 -10.73 7.62
CA ILE A 78 -7.45 -10.44 7.09
C ILE A 78 -7.11 -8.95 7.22
N ARG A 79 -8.08 -8.05 7.02
CA ARG A 79 -7.83 -6.61 7.11
C ARG A 79 -7.60 -6.18 8.54
N ALA A 80 -8.46 -6.62 9.47
CA ALA A 80 -8.28 -6.31 10.88
C ALA A 80 -6.96 -6.86 11.41
N ASP A 81 -6.55 -8.05 10.95
CA ASP A 81 -5.28 -8.67 11.31
C ASP A 81 -4.08 -7.84 10.84
N VAL A 82 -4.07 -7.46 9.55
CA VAL A 82 -3.00 -6.65 8.97
C VAL A 82 -2.95 -5.26 9.60
N GLN A 83 -4.09 -4.59 9.74
CA GLN A 83 -4.18 -3.26 10.33
C GLN A 83 -3.60 -3.23 11.75
N SER A 84 -3.99 -4.21 12.57
CA SER A 84 -3.50 -4.34 13.94
C SER A 84 -2.02 -4.72 13.98
N ALA A 85 -1.59 -5.66 13.13
CA ALA A 85 -0.21 -6.12 13.08
C ALA A 85 0.77 -5.03 12.60
N ILE A 86 0.34 -4.17 11.68
CA ILE A 86 1.16 -3.06 11.19
C ILE A 86 1.41 -2.04 12.29
N ALA A 87 0.40 -1.66 13.08
CA ALA A 87 0.61 -0.76 14.22
C ALA A 87 1.65 -1.29 15.22
N LEU A 88 1.77 -2.62 15.36
CA LEU A 88 2.74 -3.27 16.24
C LEU A 88 4.18 -3.27 15.68
N THR A 89 4.38 -2.92 14.42
CA THR A 89 5.74 -2.85 13.83
C THR A 89 6.56 -1.70 14.39
N ALA A 90 5.93 -0.57 14.72
CA ALA A 90 6.62 0.58 15.31
C ALA A 90 7.34 0.24 16.62
N PRO A 91 6.67 -0.30 17.67
CA PRO A 91 7.37 -0.70 18.89
C PRO A 91 8.31 -1.89 18.68
N ALA A 92 8.01 -2.81 17.75
CA ALA A 92 8.88 -3.95 17.46
C ALA A 92 10.24 -3.54 16.87
N TRP A 93 10.27 -2.43 16.13
CA TRP A 93 11.46 -1.95 15.43
C TRP A 93 12.01 -0.62 15.95
N GLY A 94 11.36 -0.02 16.95
CA GLY A 94 11.75 1.26 17.51
C GLY A 94 11.57 2.42 16.53
N MET A 95 10.56 2.35 15.65
CA MET A 95 10.22 3.46 14.76
C MET A 95 9.86 4.69 15.59
N LYS A 96 10.39 5.83 15.18
CA LYS A 96 10.20 7.10 15.87
C LYS A 96 9.15 7.93 15.16
N GLN A 97 8.71 8.98 15.84
CA GLN A 97 7.88 10.02 15.26
C GLN A 97 8.57 10.63 14.03
N LEU A 98 7.80 10.96 13.00
CA LEU A 98 8.32 11.56 11.77
C LEU A 98 9.07 12.88 12.03
N TYR A 99 8.72 13.62 13.08
CA TYR A 99 9.42 14.85 13.47
C TYR A 99 10.80 14.63 14.09
N ASP A 100 11.11 13.40 14.53
CA ASP A 100 12.34 13.07 15.23
C ASP A 100 13.37 12.34 14.34
N ILE A 101 13.06 12.19 13.04
CA ILE A 101 13.88 11.44 12.07
C ILE A 101 14.06 12.24 10.78
N ASP A 102 15.05 11.84 9.98
CA ASP A 102 15.27 12.39 8.65
C ASP A 102 14.50 11.61 7.57
N ASP A 103 14.46 12.16 6.36
CA ASP A 103 13.75 11.55 5.22
C ASP A 103 14.30 10.16 4.86
N VAL A 104 15.59 9.91 5.13
CA VAL A 104 16.22 8.61 4.86
C VAL A 104 15.62 7.55 5.76
N GLN A 105 15.60 7.80 7.08
CA GLN A 105 14.98 6.88 8.03
C GLN A 105 13.48 6.74 7.78
N ALA A 106 12.77 7.84 7.48
CA ALA A 106 11.34 7.78 7.17
C ALA A 106 11.05 6.90 5.94
N ARG A 107 11.88 7.00 4.89
CA ARG A 107 11.78 6.16 3.70
C ARG A 107 12.08 4.69 4.01
N GLU A 108 13.08 4.41 4.82
CA GLU A 108 13.40 3.04 5.26
C GLU A 108 12.24 2.43 6.07
N ASP A 109 11.69 3.18 7.01
CA ASP A 109 10.54 2.78 7.82
C ASP A 109 9.31 2.53 6.93
N LEU A 110 9.09 3.37 5.90
CA LEU A 110 8.03 3.20 4.92
C LEU A 110 8.21 1.94 4.08
N ALA A 111 9.42 1.69 3.55
CA ALA A 111 9.72 0.50 2.78
C ALA A 111 9.51 -0.78 3.60
N ARG A 112 10.02 -0.79 4.84
CA ARG A 112 9.92 -1.93 5.75
C ARG A 112 8.49 -2.22 6.15
N THR A 113 7.70 -1.18 6.44
CA THR A 113 6.27 -1.31 6.78
C THR A 113 5.46 -1.77 5.56
N ALA A 114 5.68 -1.17 4.39
CA ALA A 114 4.94 -1.48 3.17
C ALA A 114 5.10 -2.94 2.74
N VAL A 115 6.32 -3.49 2.76
CA VAL A 115 6.50 -4.91 2.42
C VAL A 115 5.93 -5.84 3.50
N MET A 116 5.88 -5.41 4.76
CA MET A 116 5.23 -6.18 5.82
C MET A 116 3.71 -6.22 5.68
N VAL A 117 3.07 -5.20 5.11
CA VAL A 117 1.65 -5.28 4.74
C VAL A 117 1.42 -6.48 3.83
N LEU A 118 2.24 -6.63 2.77
CA LEU A 118 2.12 -7.76 1.84
C LEU A 118 2.40 -9.10 2.55
N SER A 119 3.44 -9.15 3.38
CA SER A 119 3.78 -10.36 4.16
C SER A 119 2.64 -10.78 5.08
N TYR A 120 2.03 -9.84 5.80
CA TYR A 120 0.92 -10.11 6.71
C TYR A 120 -0.36 -10.48 5.98
N VAL A 121 -0.67 -9.86 4.84
CA VAL A 121 -1.79 -10.27 3.99
C VAL A 121 -1.61 -11.72 3.55
N ALA A 122 -0.43 -12.10 3.08
CA ALA A 122 -0.13 -13.47 2.66
C ALA A 122 -0.29 -14.48 3.82
N GLN A 123 0.22 -14.13 5.01
CA GLN A 123 0.13 -14.99 6.20
C GLN A 123 -1.31 -15.14 6.70
N ALA A 124 -2.06 -14.05 6.80
CA ALA A 124 -3.46 -14.06 7.22
C ALA A 124 -4.32 -14.83 6.21
N ALA A 125 -4.10 -14.65 4.91
CA ALA A 125 -4.80 -15.38 3.85
C ALA A 125 -4.44 -16.87 3.78
N ARG A 126 -3.24 -17.26 4.21
CA ARG A 126 -2.85 -18.67 4.37
C ARG A 126 -3.57 -19.31 5.55
N GLY A 127 -3.78 -18.54 6.62
CA GLY A 127 -4.53 -18.92 7.80
C GLY A 127 -3.74 -19.80 8.78
N VAL A 128 -4.24 -19.89 10.01
CA VAL A 128 -3.58 -20.57 11.15
C VAL A 128 -3.56 -22.10 11.04
N GLY A 129 -4.34 -22.68 10.13
CA GLY A 129 -4.45 -24.13 9.94
C GLY A 129 -3.37 -24.75 9.05
N GLN A 130 -2.51 -23.93 8.44
CA GLN A 130 -1.42 -24.39 7.58
C GLN A 130 -0.07 -23.98 8.16
N PRO A 131 0.97 -24.82 8.05
CA PRO A 131 2.32 -24.42 8.48
C PRO A 131 2.82 -23.26 7.62
N PHE A 132 3.59 -22.36 8.23
CA PHE A 132 4.31 -21.32 7.49
C PHE A 132 5.25 -21.94 6.45
N VAL A 133 5.35 -21.28 5.29
CA VAL A 133 6.36 -21.62 4.29
C VAL A 133 7.74 -21.18 4.82
N PRO A 134 8.77 -22.05 4.81
CA PRO A 134 10.10 -21.70 5.30
C PRO A 134 10.66 -20.48 4.57
N GLN A 135 11.31 -19.57 5.30
CA GLN A 135 11.90 -18.37 4.70
C GLN A 135 12.91 -18.73 3.60
N SER A 136 13.65 -19.85 3.73
CA SER A 136 14.59 -20.32 2.72
C SER A 136 13.94 -20.70 1.37
N GLU A 137 12.65 -21.02 1.35
CA GLU A 137 11.89 -21.25 0.12
C GLU A 137 11.40 -19.92 -0.47
N ILE A 138 10.94 -19.00 0.38
CA ILE A 138 10.55 -17.64 -0.02
C ILE A 138 11.74 -16.88 -0.61
N ASP A 139 12.93 -17.07 -0.06
CA ASP A 139 14.15 -16.38 -0.51
C ASP A 139 14.66 -16.84 -1.87
N GLN A 140 14.16 -17.97 -2.41
CA GLN A 140 14.43 -18.42 -3.77
C GLN A 140 13.66 -17.62 -4.82
N CYS A 141 12.62 -16.88 -4.41
CA CYS A 141 11.82 -16.03 -5.29
C CYS A 141 12.57 -14.73 -5.63
N SER A 142 12.38 -14.27 -6.87
CA SER A 142 13.12 -13.14 -7.46
C SER A 142 12.43 -11.79 -7.27
N THR A 143 11.10 -11.76 -7.17
CA THR A 143 10.30 -10.52 -7.05
C THR A 143 9.49 -10.49 -5.76
N VAL A 144 9.00 -9.30 -5.37
CA VAL A 144 8.11 -9.17 -4.21
C VAL A 144 6.79 -9.92 -4.43
N THR A 145 6.27 -9.88 -5.66
CA THR A 145 5.03 -10.57 -6.03
C THR A 145 5.15 -12.10 -5.94
N GLU A 146 6.28 -12.67 -6.38
CA GLU A 146 6.56 -14.10 -6.20
C GLU A 146 6.68 -14.46 -4.71
N ARG A 147 7.41 -13.65 -3.93
CA ARG A 147 7.56 -13.85 -2.48
C ARG A 147 6.20 -13.83 -1.76
N PHE A 148 5.31 -12.94 -2.16
CA PHE A 148 3.94 -12.87 -1.65
C PHE A 148 3.16 -14.16 -1.94
N LEU A 149 3.14 -14.60 -3.21
CA LEU A 149 2.44 -15.82 -3.61
C LEU A 149 3.03 -17.06 -2.94
N MET A 150 4.35 -17.18 -2.88
CA MET A 150 5.02 -18.26 -2.17
C MET A 150 4.62 -18.27 -0.70
N ARG A 151 4.66 -17.12 0.00
CA ARG A 151 4.27 -17.02 1.42
C ARG A 151 2.81 -17.37 1.65
N TRP A 152 1.92 -17.03 0.72
CA TRP A 152 0.48 -17.32 0.82
C TRP A 152 0.16 -18.78 0.48
N ARG A 153 0.50 -19.20 -0.74
CA ARG A 153 0.06 -20.47 -1.34
C ARG A 153 1.06 -21.61 -1.12
N GLY A 154 2.34 -21.32 -0.92
CA GLY A 154 3.42 -22.32 -0.96
C GLY A 154 3.81 -22.74 -2.38
N GLU A 155 3.30 -22.05 -3.40
CA GLU A 155 3.62 -22.28 -4.80
C GLU A 155 3.58 -20.96 -5.58
N VAL A 156 4.32 -20.91 -6.69
CA VAL A 156 4.42 -19.73 -7.55
C VAL A 156 3.99 -20.14 -8.96
N ASN A 157 2.73 -19.84 -9.30
CA ASN A 157 2.24 -19.96 -10.66
C ASN A 157 2.57 -18.67 -11.44
N PRO A 158 3.32 -18.74 -12.55
CA PRO A 158 3.71 -17.56 -13.34
C PRO A 158 2.53 -16.70 -13.83
N ASP A 159 1.39 -17.31 -14.17
CA ASP A 159 0.21 -16.57 -14.62
C ASP A 159 -0.41 -15.76 -13.48
N HIS A 160 -0.41 -16.32 -12.26
CA HIS A 160 -0.88 -15.62 -11.07
C HIS A 160 0.08 -14.49 -10.68
N VAL A 161 1.39 -14.70 -10.80
CA VAL A 161 2.39 -13.64 -10.57
C VAL A 161 2.11 -12.48 -11.52
N LYS A 162 1.99 -12.75 -12.82
CA LYS A 162 1.72 -11.71 -13.83
C LYS A 162 0.42 -10.95 -13.56
N ALA A 163 -0.64 -11.66 -13.17
CA ALA A 163 -1.93 -11.04 -12.88
C ALA A 163 -1.88 -10.15 -11.63
N ILE A 164 -1.27 -10.61 -10.54
CA ILE A 164 -1.16 -9.83 -9.30
C ILE A 164 -0.24 -8.64 -9.50
N ASP A 165 0.89 -8.83 -10.18
CA ASP A 165 1.84 -7.75 -10.44
C ASP A 165 1.20 -6.63 -11.27
N ALA A 166 0.53 -6.99 -12.38
CA ALA A 166 -0.22 -6.04 -13.20
C ALA A 166 -1.32 -5.32 -12.39
N TYR A 167 -2.05 -6.04 -11.55
CA TYR A 167 -3.08 -5.46 -10.69
C TYR A 167 -2.48 -4.47 -9.69
N TRP A 168 -1.42 -4.85 -8.98
CA TRP A 168 -0.76 -3.97 -8.01
C TRP A 168 -0.14 -2.74 -8.66
N VAL A 169 0.47 -2.87 -9.84
CA VAL A 169 0.94 -1.72 -10.61
C VAL A 169 -0.24 -0.83 -11.00
N SER A 170 -1.35 -1.38 -11.48
CA SER A 170 -2.53 -0.58 -11.88
C SER A 170 -3.19 0.18 -10.73
N ALA A 171 -3.07 -0.36 -9.50
CA ALA A 171 -3.72 0.15 -8.30
C ALA A 171 -2.75 0.87 -7.35
N ALA A 172 -1.49 1.10 -7.76
CA ALA A 172 -0.43 1.54 -6.86
C ALA A 172 -0.67 2.96 -6.31
N GLU A 173 -1.28 3.85 -7.11
CA GLU A 173 -1.59 5.22 -6.73
C GLU A 173 -2.79 5.75 -7.53
N HIS A 174 -3.65 6.55 -6.88
CA HIS A 174 -4.87 7.11 -7.49
C HIS A 174 -5.26 8.47 -6.89
N GLY A 175 -4.28 9.33 -6.65
CA GLY A 175 -4.45 10.69 -6.15
C GLY A 175 -4.95 10.76 -4.70
N MET A 176 -5.74 11.79 -4.41
CA MET A 176 -6.20 12.09 -3.05
C MET A 176 -7.49 11.34 -2.67
N ASN A 177 -7.45 10.01 -2.77
CA ASN A 177 -8.52 9.16 -2.23
C ASN A 177 -8.54 9.21 -0.69
N ALA A 178 -9.61 8.71 -0.07
CA ALA A 178 -9.81 8.81 1.37
C ALA A 178 -8.71 8.16 2.22
N SER A 179 -8.16 7.02 1.80
CA SER A 179 -7.10 6.33 2.54
C SER A 179 -5.77 7.08 2.42
N THR A 180 -5.39 7.56 1.23
CA THR A 180 -4.21 8.42 1.03
C THR A 180 -4.33 9.71 1.83
N PHE A 181 -5.49 10.36 1.83
CA PHE A 181 -5.73 11.57 2.64
C PHE A 181 -5.58 11.28 4.14
N THR A 182 -6.13 10.16 4.61
CA THR A 182 -6.02 9.75 6.03
C THR A 182 -4.56 9.52 6.42
N ALA A 183 -3.78 8.83 5.59
CA ALA A 183 -2.35 8.61 5.83
C ALA A 183 -1.61 9.94 5.99
N ARG A 184 -1.87 10.91 5.09
CA ARG A 184 -1.26 12.25 5.14
C ARG A 184 -1.66 13.02 6.38
N VAL A 185 -2.93 12.96 6.79
CA VAL A 185 -3.39 13.61 8.03
C VAL A 185 -2.67 13.04 9.25
N ILE A 186 -2.58 11.72 9.38
CA ILE A 186 -1.86 11.08 10.49
C ILE A 186 -0.38 11.46 10.47
N ALA A 187 0.29 11.34 9.31
CA ALA A 187 1.68 11.73 9.16
C ALA A 187 1.93 13.21 9.51
N SER A 188 0.98 14.10 9.20
CA SER A 188 1.05 15.53 9.54
C SER A 188 0.96 15.83 11.05
N THR A 189 0.63 14.85 11.88
CA THR A 189 0.71 14.98 13.34
C THR A 189 2.11 14.69 13.88
N GLY A 190 3.01 14.19 13.03
CA GLY A 190 4.33 13.68 13.43
C GLY A 190 4.31 12.22 13.88
N ALA A 191 3.17 11.52 13.79
CA ALA A 191 3.10 10.10 14.11
C ALA A 191 4.11 9.27 13.29
N ASP A 192 4.52 8.12 13.81
CA ASP A 192 5.40 7.20 13.09
C ASP A 192 4.73 6.62 11.82
N VAL A 193 5.55 6.07 10.93
CA VAL A 193 5.09 5.53 9.64
C VAL A 193 4.10 4.37 9.79
N ALA A 194 4.27 3.53 10.82
CA ALA A 194 3.36 2.41 11.04
C ALA A 194 1.97 2.88 11.48
N ALA A 195 1.88 3.92 12.31
CA ALA A 195 0.62 4.59 12.62
C ALA A 195 -0.03 5.20 11.37
N ALA A 196 0.76 5.87 10.52
CA ALA A 196 0.27 6.47 9.28
C ALA A 196 -0.20 5.44 8.23
N LEU A 197 0.33 4.21 8.25
CA LEU A 197 -0.09 3.12 7.36
C LEU A 197 -1.15 2.19 7.96
N SER A 198 -1.33 2.14 9.28
CA SER A 198 -2.39 1.36 9.93
C SER A 198 -3.71 2.13 10.09
N GLY A 199 -3.66 3.46 10.10
CA GLY A 199 -4.87 4.29 10.21
C GLY A 199 -5.77 4.36 8.98
N PRO A 200 -5.25 4.42 7.73
CA PRO A 200 -6.06 4.38 6.53
C PRO A 200 -6.88 3.10 6.52
N ASP A 201 -8.19 3.25 6.32
CA ASP A 201 -9.07 2.11 6.12
C ASP A 201 -8.49 1.29 4.96
N MET A 202 -8.00 0.07 5.23
CA MET A 202 -7.63 -0.91 4.20
C MET A 202 -8.90 -1.45 3.50
N ALA A 203 -10.05 -0.82 3.72
CA ALA A 203 -11.28 -1.02 2.99
C ALA A 203 -11.16 -0.36 1.60
N PRO A 204 -11.60 -1.02 0.50
CA PRO A 204 -12.01 -0.24 -0.65
C PRO A 204 -13.04 0.76 -0.14
N THR A 205 -12.83 2.03 -0.43
CA THR A 205 -13.81 3.11 -0.19
C THR A 205 -15.20 2.54 -0.39
N ALA A 206 -16.05 2.63 0.63
CA ALA A 206 -17.48 2.33 0.53
C ALA A 206 -17.97 2.87 -0.82
N PRO A 207 -18.78 2.11 -1.58
CA PRO A 207 -18.97 2.35 -3.00
C PRO A 207 -19.40 3.79 -3.23
N GLU A 208 -18.47 4.63 -3.69
CA GLU A 208 -18.84 5.84 -4.39
C GLU A 208 -19.61 5.35 -5.62
N ARG A 209 -20.86 5.82 -5.73
CA ARG A 209 -21.77 5.51 -6.81
C ARG A 209 -21.16 5.90 -8.16
N ALA A 210 -20.33 5.05 -8.74
CA ALA A 210 -19.86 5.20 -10.13
C ALA A 210 -19.37 3.91 -10.80
N ALA A 211 -19.08 2.82 -10.07
CA ALA A 211 -18.52 1.60 -10.69
C ALA A 211 -19.17 0.27 -10.25
N ALA A 212 -20.40 0.31 -9.70
CA ALA A 212 -21.17 -0.92 -9.52
C ALA A 212 -21.83 -1.29 -10.85
N THR A 213 -21.18 -2.16 -11.63
CA THR A 213 -21.87 -2.99 -12.62
C THR A 213 -22.92 -3.80 -11.87
N SER A 214 -24.15 -3.32 -11.90
CA SER A 214 -25.33 -4.06 -11.47
C SER A 214 -25.51 -5.28 -12.36
N ALA A 215 -25.15 -6.46 -11.87
CA ALA A 215 -25.71 -7.71 -12.38
C ALA A 215 -27.08 -7.90 -11.71
N PRO A 216 -28.18 -8.06 -12.47
CA PRO A 216 -29.49 -8.30 -11.88
C PRO A 216 -29.60 -9.77 -11.44
N VAL A 217 -30.18 -9.98 -10.26
CA VAL A 217 -30.96 -11.17 -9.94
C VAL A 217 -32.38 -10.70 -9.67
#